data_AF-A0A7G2M5L1-F1
#
_entry.id   AF-A0A7G2M5L1-F1
#
_cell.length_a   1.000
_cell.length_b   1.000
_cell.length_c   1.000
_cell.angle_alpha   90.00
_cell.angle_beta   90.00
_cell.angle_gamma   90.00
#
_symmetry.space_group_name_H-M   'P 1'
#
loop_
_entity.id
_entity.type
_entity.pdbx_description
1 polymer ?
#
loop_
_entity_poly.entity_id
_entity_poly.type
_entity_poly.pdbx_seq_one_letter_code
_entity_poly.pdbx_strand_id
1 'polypeptide(L)'
;MGCDKDSESGPEPSTPPSGNTVAQVFGFTLKITTDFTWNSETDNAYRYLSKNLDELGSIIPEPALLKMKKITFVIRDAKDKPLIEYLSDDTEKADTIIFNDLLQYYQTSLQKQPSLLLHFLARQYQHRYLSAYTDKIEEAYREAVESGIYTNIPENGLTFSDPIGYFAELSETYWGKNNGYPCDYHDLQQFDPKGFALMEYFWGERAIKQYNRYQINGYDVMVLKTHENNPLTAEALPFLQSKLEEINRLVPREFTDFFKRRKIWMEIGSGSTIGGAAEYHPDRGWLIDNGRLPEKYNCIEISNMENFIKWCKANQPMMILHELAHMYQLNAYKDGILITSAFEQAQNSHIYDLVDYNTGNEIVKQKAYAMDNEKEYFSEITEAYFGENDYYPFRKEQLKTFDPVGYQLMEYIWNPIHFKE
;
A
#
# COMPACT_ATOMS: atom_id res chain seq x y z
N MET A 1 19.25 -23.84 25.78
CA MET A 1 18.00 -24.20 26.48
C MET A 1 17.42 -22.89 27.03
N GLY A 2 16.31 -22.36 26.57
CA GLY A 2 15.38 -22.76 25.53
C GLY A 2 14.73 -21.51 24.92
N CYS A 3 14.39 -21.60 23.64
CA CYS A 3 13.40 -20.74 23.01
C CYS A 3 12.02 -21.13 23.56
N ASP A 4 11.17 -20.15 23.89
CA ASP A 4 9.73 -20.19 23.62
C ASP A 4 9.06 -18.86 24.01
N LYS A 5 8.35 -18.27 23.02
CA LYS A 5 7.11 -17.47 23.07
C LYS A 5 7.19 -16.08 23.75
N ASP A 6 6.71 -15.00 23.14
CA ASP A 6 5.28 -14.76 22.86
C ASP A 6 5.01 -14.07 21.51
N SER A 7 4.23 -14.75 20.67
CA SER A 7 3.43 -14.16 19.61
C SER A 7 2.05 -13.82 20.19
N GLU A 8 1.65 -12.55 20.24
CA GLU A 8 0.27 -12.16 20.60
C GLU A 8 -0.69 -12.45 19.44
N SER A 9 -1.04 -13.71 19.25
CA SER A 9 -2.33 -14.09 18.69
C SER A 9 -3.34 -14.08 19.85
N GLY A 10 -4.36 -13.21 19.78
CA GLY A 10 -5.47 -13.23 20.75
C GLY A 10 -6.14 -14.62 20.82
N PRO A 11 -6.72 -15.01 21.97
CA PRO A 11 -7.23 -16.37 22.14
C PRO A 11 -8.46 -16.62 21.26
N GLU A 12 -8.58 -17.83 20.70
CA GLU A 12 -9.86 -18.33 20.15
C GLU A 12 -10.97 -18.20 21.22
N PRO A 13 -12.19 -17.76 20.86
CA PRO A 13 -13.26 -17.62 21.84
C PRO A 13 -13.74 -19.00 22.30
N SER A 14 -13.42 -19.36 23.55
CA SER A 14 -13.73 -20.68 24.12
C SER A 14 -15.08 -20.79 24.84
N THR A 15 -15.94 -19.76 24.84
CA THR A 15 -17.36 -19.88 25.23
C THR A 15 -18.26 -18.78 24.62
N PRO A 16 -19.49 -19.11 24.16
CA PRO A 16 -20.45 -18.10 23.71
C PRO A 16 -20.96 -17.23 24.87
N PRO A 17 -21.21 -15.94 24.66
CA PRO A 17 -21.72 -15.05 25.71
C PRO A 17 -23.21 -15.32 26.03
N SER A 18 -23.72 -14.99 27.23
CA SER A 18 -25.15 -15.17 27.58
C SER A 18 -25.82 -13.90 28.13
N GLY A 19 -27.08 -13.63 27.72
CA GLY A 19 -27.83 -12.41 28.04
C GLY A 19 -27.52 -11.23 27.12
N ASN A 20 -27.91 -10.00 27.49
CA ASN A 20 -27.46 -8.79 26.79
C ASN A 20 -25.92 -8.73 26.87
N THR A 21 -25.22 -9.23 25.85
CA THR A 21 -23.76 -9.32 25.87
C THR A 21 -23.15 -8.64 24.67
N VAL A 22 -21.98 -8.07 24.88
CA VAL A 22 -21.17 -7.42 23.86
C VAL A 22 -19.84 -8.15 23.77
N ALA A 23 -19.38 -8.43 22.55
CA ALA A 23 -18.12 -9.15 22.31
C ALA A 23 -17.23 -8.42 21.29
N GLN A 24 -15.91 -8.63 21.43
CA GLN A 24 -14.87 -8.10 20.55
C GLN A 24 -14.19 -9.24 19.80
N VAL A 25 -14.05 -9.08 18.50
CA VAL A 25 -13.61 -10.14 17.60
C VAL A 25 -12.71 -9.56 16.51
N PHE A 26 -11.40 -9.84 16.55
CA PHE A 26 -10.40 -9.38 15.56
C PHE A 26 -10.46 -7.88 15.19
N GLY A 27 -10.93 -7.06 16.14
CA GLY A 27 -11.14 -5.63 15.99
C GLY A 27 -12.59 -5.17 15.73
N PHE A 28 -13.57 -6.07 15.67
CA PHE A 28 -14.99 -5.80 15.39
C PHE A 28 -15.93 -6.04 16.59
N THR A 29 -17.11 -5.40 16.63
CA THR A 29 -18.08 -5.43 17.76
C THR A 29 -19.40 -6.12 17.45
N LEU A 30 -19.80 -7.03 18.35
CA LEU A 30 -21.03 -7.80 18.23
C LEU A 30 -21.91 -7.59 19.48
N LYS A 31 -23.21 -7.31 19.30
CA LYS A 31 -24.23 -7.14 20.35
C LYS A 31 -25.27 -8.23 20.27
N ILE A 32 -25.34 -9.04 21.30
CA ILE A 32 -26.31 -10.11 21.42
C ILE A 32 -27.44 -9.63 22.33
N THR A 33 -28.68 -9.64 21.85
CA THR A 33 -29.84 -9.14 22.62
C THR A 33 -30.37 -10.19 23.59
N THR A 34 -31.10 -9.76 24.63
CA THR A 34 -31.68 -10.68 25.64
C THR A 34 -32.64 -11.70 25.06
N ASP A 35 -33.26 -11.38 23.93
CA ASP A 35 -34.14 -12.28 23.18
C ASP A 35 -33.38 -13.27 22.31
N PHE A 36 -32.06 -13.16 22.15
CA PHE A 36 -31.26 -14.10 21.36
C PHE A 36 -31.07 -15.45 22.06
N THR A 37 -31.40 -16.52 21.36
CA THR A 37 -31.41 -17.89 21.88
C THR A 37 -30.11 -18.63 21.56
N TRP A 38 -29.36 -18.99 22.60
CA TRP A 38 -28.14 -19.80 22.46
C TRP A 38 -28.42 -21.30 22.48
N ASN A 39 -27.90 -22.01 21.47
CA ASN A 39 -27.84 -23.47 21.38
C ASN A 39 -26.63 -23.89 20.54
N SER A 40 -26.45 -25.21 20.34
CA SER A 40 -25.33 -25.74 19.58
C SER A 40 -25.27 -25.23 18.12
N GLU A 41 -26.40 -24.91 17.52
CA GLU A 41 -26.48 -24.41 16.14
C GLU A 41 -26.18 -22.89 16.06
N THR A 42 -26.67 -22.09 17.00
CA THR A 42 -26.38 -20.65 17.05
C THR A 42 -24.96 -20.32 17.53
N ASP A 43 -24.35 -21.18 18.35
CA ASP A 43 -22.91 -21.11 18.65
C ASP A 43 -22.05 -21.31 17.39
N ASN A 44 -22.39 -22.31 16.57
CA ASN A 44 -21.72 -22.54 15.29
C ASN A 44 -21.84 -21.31 14.35
N ALA A 45 -23.01 -20.67 14.31
CA ALA A 45 -23.26 -19.48 13.51
C ALA A 45 -22.46 -18.24 13.99
N TYR A 46 -22.33 -18.06 15.31
CA TYR A 46 -21.54 -16.97 15.89
C TYR A 46 -20.04 -17.14 15.63
N ARG A 47 -19.51 -18.36 15.79
CA ARG A 47 -18.12 -18.68 15.44
C ARG A 47 -17.84 -18.41 13.96
N TYR A 48 -18.80 -18.71 13.09
CA TYR A 48 -18.69 -18.40 11.66
C TYR A 48 -18.62 -16.89 11.39
N LEU A 49 -19.49 -16.07 11.98
CA LEU A 49 -19.39 -14.61 11.86
C LEU A 49 -18.05 -14.08 12.39
N SER A 50 -17.60 -14.59 13.53
CA SER A 50 -16.34 -14.19 14.14
C SER A 50 -15.14 -14.43 13.23
N LYS A 51 -15.15 -15.56 12.54
CA LYS A 51 -14.14 -15.93 11.57
C LYS A 51 -14.12 -14.96 10.38
N ASN A 52 -15.27 -14.60 9.82
CA ASN A 52 -15.32 -13.67 8.67
C ASN A 52 -14.87 -12.24 9.03
N LEU A 53 -14.94 -11.86 10.30
CA LEU A 53 -14.46 -10.56 10.77
C LEU A 53 -12.94 -10.52 10.85
N ASP A 54 -12.27 -11.58 11.30
CA ASP A 54 -10.81 -11.69 11.18
C ASP A 54 -10.36 -11.55 9.73
N GLU A 55 -11.07 -12.25 8.85
CA GLU A 55 -10.74 -12.37 7.43
C GLU A 55 -10.76 -11.03 6.71
N LEU A 56 -11.41 -10.00 7.24
CA LEU A 56 -11.30 -8.66 6.71
C LEU A 56 -9.87 -8.16 6.87
N GLY A 57 -9.29 -8.43 8.05
CA GLY A 57 -7.97 -8.07 8.62
C GLY A 57 -6.75 -8.35 7.74
N SER A 58 -6.98 -9.01 6.64
CA SER A 58 -6.00 -9.52 5.70
C SER A 58 -6.33 -9.18 4.25
N ILE A 59 -7.60 -9.01 3.89
CA ILE A 59 -7.98 -8.77 2.50
C ILE A 59 -7.94 -7.30 2.16
N ILE A 60 -8.31 -6.49 3.13
CA ILE A 60 -8.28 -5.09 2.86
C ILE A 60 -6.87 -4.63 3.17
N PRO A 61 -6.26 -3.82 2.30
CA PRO A 61 -5.00 -3.21 2.63
C PRO A 61 -5.12 -2.56 3.99
N GLU A 62 -4.10 -2.76 4.84
CA GLU A 62 -4.33 -2.55 6.27
C GLU A 62 -4.98 -1.19 6.60
N PRO A 63 -5.03 -0.09 5.80
CA PRO A 63 -5.85 1.05 6.17
C PRO A 63 -7.23 1.06 5.59
N ALA A 64 -7.52 0.45 4.46
CA ALA A 64 -8.92 0.31 4.16
C ALA A 64 -9.58 -0.78 5.00
N LEU A 65 -8.78 -1.56 5.70
CA LEU A 65 -9.23 -2.66 6.50
C LEU A 65 -9.54 -2.23 7.90
N LEU A 66 -8.62 -1.46 8.45
CA LEU A 66 -8.93 -0.60 9.55
C LEU A 66 -10.19 0.25 9.25
N LYS A 67 -10.57 0.51 7.97
CA LYS A 67 -11.91 1.10 7.65
C LYS A 67 -13.07 0.12 7.81
N MET A 68 -12.91 -1.14 7.41
CA MET A 68 -13.99 -2.12 7.55
C MET A 68 -14.23 -2.58 8.99
N LYS A 69 -13.18 -2.61 9.85
CA LYS A 69 -13.19 -2.99 11.28
C LYS A 69 -14.19 -2.26 12.21
N LYS A 70 -15.05 -1.38 11.69
CA LYS A 70 -15.87 -0.42 12.48
C LYS A 70 -17.34 -0.73 12.66
N ILE A 71 -17.87 -1.59 11.82
CA ILE A 71 -19.32 -1.76 11.77
C ILE A 71 -19.80 -2.54 13.01
N THR A 72 -20.95 -2.17 13.60
CA THR A 72 -21.55 -2.90 14.73
C THR A 72 -22.53 -3.93 14.22
N PHE A 73 -22.40 -5.11 14.76
CA PHE A 73 -23.26 -6.22 14.44
C PHE A 73 -24.26 -6.43 15.57
N VAL A 74 -25.57 -6.23 15.32
CA VAL A 74 -26.63 -6.59 16.29
C VAL A 74 -27.16 -7.95 15.94
N ILE A 75 -27.21 -8.81 16.93
CA ILE A 75 -27.59 -10.21 16.84
C ILE A 75 -28.81 -10.36 17.76
N ARG A 76 -29.98 -10.57 17.15
CA ARG A 76 -31.27 -10.74 17.85
C ARG A 76 -32.10 -11.83 17.22
N ASP A 77 -33.20 -12.19 17.87
CA ASP A 77 -34.17 -13.15 17.34
C ASP A 77 -35.44 -12.42 16.91
N ALA A 78 -35.44 -11.91 15.67
CA ALA A 78 -36.57 -11.18 15.07
C ALA A 78 -36.90 -11.73 13.68
N LYS A 79 -37.35 -12.99 13.64
CA LYS A 79 -37.56 -13.77 12.39
C LYS A 79 -38.65 -13.21 11.47
N ASP A 80 -39.44 -12.26 11.94
CA ASP A 80 -40.44 -11.51 11.16
C ASP A 80 -39.85 -10.30 10.40
N LYS A 81 -38.54 -10.05 10.51
CA LYS A 81 -37.79 -8.94 9.89
C LYS A 81 -36.83 -9.41 8.79
N PRO A 82 -36.27 -8.51 7.94
CA PRO A 82 -35.28 -8.88 6.92
C PRO A 82 -34.05 -9.58 7.52
N LEU A 83 -33.41 -10.50 6.79
CA LEU A 83 -32.29 -11.30 7.29
C LEU A 83 -31.15 -10.45 7.87
N ILE A 84 -30.65 -9.52 7.05
CA ILE A 84 -29.73 -8.47 7.47
C ILE A 84 -30.39 -7.15 7.14
N GLU A 85 -30.59 -6.32 8.15
CA GLU A 85 -30.90 -4.92 7.93
C GLU A 85 -29.60 -4.14 7.95
N TYR A 86 -29.29 -3.47 6.84
CA TYR A 86 -28.42 -2.29 6.87
C TYR A 86 -29.36 -1.10 6.83
N LEU A 87 -29.46 -0.37 7.93
CA LEU A 87 -30.35 0.78 8.00
C LEU A 87 -29.67 1.91 7.23
N SER A 88 -30.22 2.29 6.08
CA SER A 88 -29.70 3.39 5.24
C SER A 88 -30.13 4.77 5.72
N ASP A 89 -31.14 4.84 6.62
CA ASP A 89 -31.73 6.09 7.12
C ASP A 89 -30.85 6.75 8.18
N ASP A 90 -30.68 8.08 8.07
CA ASP A 90 -29.76 8.95 8.82
C ASP A 90 -30.12 9.18 10.31
N THR A 91 -30.68 8.18 10.98
CA THR A 91 -31.07 8.25 12.40
C THR A 91 -30.45 7.11 13.19
N GLU A 92 -29.44 7.42 14.03
CA GLU A 92 -28.80 6.64 15.13
C GLU A 92 -28.48 5.14 14.96
N LYS A 93 -28.93 4.49 13.90
CA LYS A 93 -28.92 3.05 13.69
C LYS A 93 -28.22 2.67 12.37
N ALA A 94 -27.61 3.64 11.69
CA ALA A 94 -27.07 3.50 10.32
C ALA A 94 -25.74 2.74 10.19
N ASP A 95 -24.94 2.64 11.26
CA ASP A 95 -23.70 1.83 11.31
C ASP A 95 -23.93 0.45 11.95
N THR A 96 -25.19 0.00 11.90
CA THR A 96 -25.58 -1.30 12.38
C THR A 96 -25.92 -2.19 11.20
N ILE A 97 -25.20 -3.30 11.15
CA ILE A 97 -25.61 -4.46 10.38
C ILE A 97 -26.37 -5.34 11.38
N ILE A 98 -27.71 -5.33 11.31
CA ILE A 98 -28.57 -6.12 12.19
C ILE A 98 -28.76 -7.50 11.58
N PHE A 99 -28.19 -8.51 12.21
CA PHE A 99 -28.52 -9.91 12.01
C PHE A 99 -29.78 -10.25 12.83
N ASN A 100 -30.94 -10.23 12.16
CA ASN A 100 -32.23 -10.59 12.77
C ASN A 100 -32.44 -12.08 12.97
N ASP A 101 -31.64 -12.88 12.26
CA ASP A 101 -31.58 -14.34 12.40
C ASP A 101 -30.16 -14.80 12.04
N LEU A 102 -29.31 -14.95 13.07
CA LEU A 102 -27.91 -15.33 12.87
C LEU A 102 -27.77 -16.76 12.32
N LEU A 103 -28.69 -17.67 12.68
CA LEU A 103 -28.67 -19.04 12.19
C LEU A 103 -29.05 -19.06 10.70
N GLN A 104 -30.05 -18.27 10.29
CA GLN A 104 -30.38 -18.12 8.88
C GLN A 104 -29.27 -17.38 8.11
N TYR A 105 -28.57 -16.40 8.72
CA TYR A 105 -27.40 -15.77 8.09
C TYR A 105 -26.34 -16.83 7.81
N TYR A 106 -26.01 -17.63 8.81
CA TYR A 106 -25.06 -18.71 8.69
C TYR A 106 -25.47 -19.71 7.62
N GLN A 107 -26.71 -20.20 7.61
CA GLN A 107 -27.20 -21.13 6.60
C GLN A 107 -27.20 -20.50 5.19
N THR A 108 -27.54 -19.21 5.06
CA THR A 108 -27.55 -18.47 3.80
C THR A 108 -26.14 -18.25 3.27
N SER A 109 -25.21 -17.86 4.14
CA SER A 109 -23.80 -17.69 3.79
C SER A 109 -23.16 -19.02 3.39
N LEU A 110 -23.58 -20.15 4.00
CA LEU A 110 -23.08 -21.47 3.63
C LEU A 110 -23.66 -22.02 2.33
N GLN A 111 -24.95 -21.81 2.08
CA GLN A 111 -25.67 -22.48 0.99
C GLN A 111 -25.90 -21.59 -0.23
N LYS A 112 -25.82 -20.26 -0.09
CA LYS A 112 -26.29 -19.29 -1.10
C LYS A 112 -25.34 -18.10 -1.35
N GLN A 113 -24.96 -17.29 -0.35
CA GLN A 113 -24.17 -16.04 -0.54
C GLN A 113 -23.02 -15.91 0.47
N PRO A 114 -21.84 -16.48 0.20
CA PRO A 114 -20.76 -16.55 1.18
C PRO A 114 -20.17 -15.19 1.60
N SER A 115 -20.08 -14.22 0.68
CA SER A 115 -19.53 -12.88 0.98
C SER A 115 -20.57 -11.87 1.41
N LEU A 116 -21.72 -12.34 1.88
CA LEU A 116 -22.80 -11.50 2.36
C LEU A 116 -22.34 -10.47 3.40
N LEU A 117 -21.38 -10.82 4.27
CA LEU A 117 -20.79 -9.84 5.18
C LEU A 117 -20.06 -8.73 4.40
N LEU A 118 -19.15 -9.11 3.51
CA LEU A 118 -18.44 -8.18 2.64
C LEU A 118 -19.39 -7.38 1.74
N HIS A 119 -20.52 -7.94 1.29
CA HIS A 119 -21.56 -7.23 0.55
C HIS A 119 -22.00 -6.02 1.31
N PHE A 120 -22.46 -6.25 2.53
CA PHE A 120 -22.92 -5.18 3.34
C PHE A 120 -21.75 -4.29 3.73
N LEU A 121 -20.54 -4.81 3.97
CA LEU A 121 -19.36 -3.99 4.22
C LEU A 121 -18.87 -3.19 3.02
N ALA A 122 -19.18 -3.59 1.79
CA ALA A 122 -18.70 -2.96 0.56
C ALA A 122 -19.77 -2.09 -0.10
N ARG A 123 -21.05 -2.44 0.04
CA ARG A 123 -22.18 -1.50 -0.05
C ARG A 123 -21.90 -0.36 0.85
N GLN A 124 -21.68 -0.69 2.13
CA GLN A 124 -21.22 0.28 3.07
C GLN A 124 -19.93 0.87 2.50
N TYR A 125 -18.88 0.13 2.14
CA TYR A 125 -17.62 0.80 1.77
C TYR A 125 -17.73 1.73 0.57
N GLN A 126 -18.36 1.44 -0.56
CA GLN A 126 -18.42 2.43 -1.62
C GLN A 126 -19.47 3.47 -1.46
N HIS A 127 -20.68 3.10 -1.01
CA HIS A 127 -21.65 4.08 -0.58
C HIS A 127 -20.94 5.10 0.32
N ARG A 128 -19.95 4.61 1.08
CA ARG A 128 -19.16 5.36 2.03
C ARG A 128 -17.81 5.93 1.61
N TYR A 129 -17.02 5.36 0.70
CA TYR A 129 -15.58 5.66 0.52
C TYR A 129 -15.11 5.63 -0.93
N LEU A 130 -15.99 5.28 -1.88
CA LEU A 130 -15.67 5.20 -3.31
C LEU A 130 -16.70 5.92 -4.18
N SER A 131 -17.40 6.93 -3.66
CA SER A 131 -18.29 7.74 -4.49
C SER A 131 -17.57 8.77 -5.39
N ALA A 132 -16.25 8.96 -5.23
CA ALA A 132 -15.48 9.99 -5.97
C ALA A 132 -15.10 9.60 -7.39
N TYR A 133 -15.29 8.33 -7.69
CA TYR A 133 -15.30 7.88 -9.04
C TYR A 133 -16.69 7.33 -9.28
N THR A 134 -17.73 7.85 -8.59
CA THR A 134 -19.13 7.55 -8.86
C THR A 134 -19.45 7.87 -10.29
N ASP A 135 -18.89 8.87 -10.94
CA ASP A 135 -19.08 9.00 -12.40
C ASP A 135 -18.46 7.82 -13.14
N LYS A 136 -17.29 7.33 -12.70
CA LYS A 136 -16.69 6.09 -13.21
C LYS A 136 -17.58 4.87 -12.86
N ILE A 137 -18.26 4.87 -11.69
CA ILE A 137 -19.14 3.78 -11.21
C ILE A 137 -20.50 3.84 -11.88
N GLU A 138 -21.08 5.02 -12.08
CA GLU A 138 -22.36 5.36 -12.68
C GLU A 138 -22.26 5.32 -14.19
N GLU A 139 -21.11 5.66 -14.76
CA GLU A 139 -20.78 5.37 -16.14
C GLU A 139 -20.73 3.85 -16.32
N ALA A 140 -19.91 3.13 -15.53
CA ALA A 140 -19.88 1.67 -15.59
C ALA A 140 -21.26 1.03 -15.32
N TYR A 141 -21.99 1.52 -14.33
CA TYR A 141 -23.32 1.06 -13.94
C TYR A 141 -24.37 1.36 -15.01
N ARG A 142 -24.42 2.59 -15.53
CA ARG A 142 -25.37 2.98 -16.59
C ARG A 142 -25.11 2.17 -17.84
N GLU A 143 -23.84 2.00 -18.21
CA GLU A 143 -23.46 1.17 -19.35
C GLU A 143 -23.83 -0.31 -19.13
N ALA A 144 -23.66 -0.84 -17.92
CA ALA A 144 -24.12 -2.17 -17.54
C ALA A 144 -25.64 -2.33 -17.62
N VAL A 145 -26.40 -1.35 -17.13
CA VAL A 145 -27.87 -1.37 -17.18
C VAL A 145 -28.38 -1.22 -18.61
N GLU A 146 -27.86 -0.26 -19.38
CA GLU A 146 -28.29 0.02 -20.76
C GLU A 146 -28.00 -1.14 -21.72
N SER A 147 -26.91 -1.88 -21.49
CA SER A 147 -26.59 -3.08 -22.27
C SER A 147 -27.46 -4.29 -21.92
N GLY A 148 -28.17 -4.25 -20.79
CA GLY A 148 -28.96 -5.35 -20.27
C GLY A 148 -28.13 -6.57 -19.90
N ILE A 149 -26.82 -6.37 -19.67
CA ILE A 149 -25.84 -7.45 -19.56
C ILE A 149 -26.23 -8.44 -18.48
N TYR A 150 -26.65 -7.95 -17.30
CA TYR A 150 -27.09 -8.77 -16.16
C TYR A 150 -28.51 -9.35 -16.29
N THR A 151 -29.30 -8.98 -17.31
CA THR A 151 -30.73 -9.37 -17.43
C THR A 151 -31.06 -10.30 -18.59
N ASN A 152 -30.22 -10.35 -19.62
CA ASN A 152 -30.48 -11.08 -20.87
C ASN A 152 -29.70 -12.40 -20.95
N ILE A 153 -29.76 -13.19 -19.88
CA ILE A 153 -29.00 -14.45 -19.77
C ILE A 153 -29.90 -15.61 -19.29
N PRO A 154 -29.63 -16.87 -19.72
CA PRO A 154 -30.34 -18.05 -19.21
C PRO A 154 -30.11 -18.31 -17.71
N GLU A 155 -28.97 -17.87 -17.18
CA GLU A 155 -28.58 -17.94 -15.78
C GLU A 155 -29.25 -16.84 -14.93
N ASN A 156 -29.16 -16.96 -13.60
CA ASN A 156 -29.70 -15.94 -12.70
C ASN A 156 -28.68 -14.81 -12.49
N GLY A 157 -28.88 -13.66 -13.14
CA GLY A 157 -27.93 -12.53 -13.12
C GLY A 157 -27.76 -11.80 -11.77
N LEU A 158 -26.70 -11.00 -11.60
CA LEU A 158 -26.56 -10.08 -10.46
C LEU A 158 -27.71 -9.08 -10.46
N THR A 159 -28.30 -8.90 -9.29
CA THR A 159 -29.46 -8.01 -9.12
C THR A 159 -29.10 -6.83 -8.25
N PHE A 160 -29.19 -5.63 -8.82
CA PHE A 160 -28.99 -4.39 -8.10
C PHE A 160 -29.99 -3.35 -8.61
N SER A 161 -30.45 -2.47 -7.72
CA SER A 161 -31.46 -1.44 -8.01
C SER A 161 -30.86 -0.06 -8.26
N ASP A 162 -29.56 0.08 -8.03
CA ASP A 162 -28.86 1.35 -7.96
C ASP A 162 -27.32 1.15 -8.09
N PRO A 163 -26.52 2.21 -8.33
CA PRO A 163 -25.06 2.13 -8.49
C PRO A 163 -24.30 1.61 -7.27
N ILE A 164 -24.90 1.69 -6.08
CA ILE A 164 -24.27 1.24 -4.82
C ILE A 164 -24.42 -0.26 -4.69
N GLY A 165 -25.63 -0.76 -4.91
CA GLY A 165 -25.88 -2.17 -5.13
C GLY A 165 -24.91 -2.67 -6.16
N TYR A 166 -24.82 -2.03 -7.32
CA TYR A 166 -23.85 -2.40 -8.35
C TYR A 166 -22.43 -2.47 -7.81
N PHE A 167 -21.88 -1.40 -7.24
CA PHE A 167 -20.53 -1.43 -6.68
C PHE A 167 -20.32 -2.53 -5.63
N ALA A 168 -21.30 -2.77 -4.79
CA ALA A 168 -21.18 -3.69 -3.68
C ALA A 168 -21.31 -5.13 -4.08
N GLU A 169 -22.24 -5.41 -4.99
CA GLU A 169 -22.26 -6.65 -5.74
C GLU A 169 -20.89 -6.79 -6.40
N LEU A 170 -20.39 -5.75 -7.06
CA LEU A 170 -19.05 -5.73 -7.64
C LEU A 170 -17.94 -5.88 -6.62
N SER A 171 -18.14 -5.55 -5.35
CA SER A 171 -17.10 -5.58 -4.32
C SER A 171 -17.16 -6.77 -3.40
N GLU A 172 -18.31 -7.41 -3.22
CA GLU A 172 -18.35 -8.83 -2.90
C GLU A 172 -17.63 -9.59 -3.95
N THR A 173 -17.91 -9.26 -5.19
CA THR A 173 -17.31 -9.92 -6.32
C THR A 173 -15.82 -9.54 -6.32
N TYR A 174 -15.41 -8.29 -6.01
CA TYR A 174 -14.01 -7.81 -5.99
C TYR A 174 -13.18 -8.24 -4.75
N TRP A 175 -13.82 -8.57 -3.63
CA TRP A 175 -13.12 -8.99 -2.41
C TRP A 175 -13.54 -10.43 -1.95
N GLY A 176 -14.45 -11.16 -2.66
CA GLY A 176 -15.15 -12.40 -2.21
C GLY A 176 -16.08 -13.18 -3.23
N LYS A 177 -17.17 -13.87 -2.79
CA LYS A 177 -18.17 -14.68 -3.59
C LYS A 177 -19.63 -14.20 -3.50
N ASN A 178 -20.22 -13.98 -4.66
CA ASN A 178 -21.61 -13.63 -4.93
C ASN A 178 -22.52 -14.85 -5.24
N ASN A 179 -23.84 -14.65 -5.17
CA ASN A 179 -24.89 -15.68 -5.31
C ASN A 179 -25.67 -15.61 -6.64
N GLY A 180 -25.46 -14.58 -7.45
CA GLY A 180 -25.97 -14.45 -8.81
C GLY A 180 -24.81 -14.41 -9.80
N TYR A 181 -25.10 -14.66 -11.07
CA TYR A 181 -24.12 -14.59 -12.13
C TYR A 181 -23.91 -13.13 -12.58
N PRO A 182 -22.71 -12.55 -12.55
CA PRO A 182 -21.43 -13.10 -12.16
C PRO A 182 -21.21 -13.34 -10.66
N CYS A 183 -20.76 -14.56 -10.30
CA CYS A 183 -20.72 -15.06 -8.92
C CYS A 183 -19.46 -14.74 -8.12
N ASP A 184 -18.38 -14.19 -8.68
CA ASP A 184 -17.13 -13.89 -7.95
C ASP A 184 -16.21 -12.96 -8.77
N TYR A 185 -15.07 -12.51 -8.22
CA TYR A 185 -14.09 -11.58 -8.83
C TYR A 185 -13.89 -11.84 -10.33
N HIS A 186 -13.92 -13.13 -10.70
CA HIS A 186 -13.66 -13.63 -12.04
C HIS A 186 -14.88 -13.58 -12.95
N ASP A 187 -16.04 -13.95 -12.45
CA ASP A 187 -17.25 -13.72 -13.22
C ASP A 187 -17.44 -12.20 -13.44
N LEU A 188 -17.13 -11.31 -12.46
CA LEU A 188 -17.24 -9.84 -12.65
C LEU A 188 -16.32 -9.33 -13.74
N GLN A 189 -15.06 -9.76 -13.70
CA GLN A 189 -14.10 -9.36 -14.71
C GLN A 189 -14.50 -9.81 -16.13
N GLN A 190 -15.11 -11.01 -16.29
CA GLN A 190 -15.51 -11.58 -17.60
C GLN A 190 -16.81 -11.02 -18.13
N PHE A 191 -17.73 -10.83 -17.21
CA PHE A 191 -19.06 -10.45 -17.53
C PHE A 191 -19.18 -8.93 -17.67
N ASP A 192 -18.50 -8.15 -16.81
CA ASP A 192 -18.50 -6.69 -16.83
C ASP A 192 -17.08 -6.11 -16.61
N PRO A 193 -16.28 -6.06 -17.68
CA PRO A 193 -14.90 -5.59 -17.63
C PRO A 193 -14.72 -4.13 -17.17
N LYS A 194 -15.74 -3.28 -17.35
CA LYS A 194 -15.66 -1.87 -16.95
C LYS A 194 -15.95 -1.69 -15.47
N GLY A 195 -16.95 -2.42 -14.96
CA GLY A 195 -17.22 -2.55 -13.54
C GLY A 195 -16.03 -3.10 -12.77
N PHE A 196 -15.23 -3.94 -13.40
CA PHE A 196 -13.99 -4.43 -12.83
C PHE A 196 -12.89 -3.35 -12.65
N ALA A 197 -12.46 -2.66 -13.73
CA ALA A 197 -11.35 -1.67 -13.70
C ALA A 197 -11.62 -0.48 -12.76
N LEU A 198 -12.89 -0.25 -12.52
CA LEU A 198 -13.41 0.63 -11.51
C LEU A 198 -12.90 0.23 -10.13
N MET A 199 -13.11 -1.01 -9.70
CA MET A 199 -12.74 -1.49 -8.37
C MET A 199 -11.25 -1.34 -8.10
N GLU A 200 -10.40 -1.68 -9.08
CA GLU A 200 -8.95 -1.54 -8.98
C GLU A 200 -8.55 -0.09 -8.77
N TYR A 201 -8.94 0.78 -9.68
CA TYR A 201 -8.75 2.21 -9.57
C TYR A 201 -9.04 2.76 -8.14
N PHE A 202 -10.08 2.21 -7.54
CA PHE A 202 -10.75 2.75 -6.38
C PHE A 202 -10.26 2.26 -5.06
N TRP A 203 -10.08 0.97 -5.04
CA TRP A 203 -9.79 0.31 -3.83
C TRP A 203 -8.36 0.54 -3.58
N GLY A 204 -7.84 1.80 -3.72
CA GLY A 204 -6.49 2.22 -4.12
C GLY A 204 -5.82 1.05 -4.79
N GLU A 205 -4.71 0.61 -4.27
CA GLU A 205 -4.99 -0.57 -3.51
C GLU A 205 -5.19 -0.23 -2.04
N ARG A 206 -6.15 0.65 -1.74
CA ARG A 206 -6.99 0.80 -0.55
C ARG A 206 -6.18 1.35 0.59
N ALA A 207 -4.91 1.70 0.38
CA ALA A 207 -3.92 1.50 1.42
C ALA A 207 -3.21 2.70 2.08
N ILE A 208 -3.63 3.99 2.00
CA ILE A 208 -2.58 5.06 2.29
C ILE A 208 -2.48 5.29 3.74
N LYS A 209 -3.65 5.12 4.30
CA LYS A 209 -4.02 5.82 5.49
C LYS A 209 -3.47 5.11 6.71
N GLN A 210 -2.65 4.08 6.53
CA GLN A 210 -1.99 3.48 7.66
C GLN A 210 -0.77 4.30 8.12
N TYR A 211 -0.38 5.49 7.58
CA TYR A 211 0.99 6.09 7.74
C TYR A 211 1.05 7.53 8.44
N ASN A 212 2.20 8.00 9.01
CA ASN A 212 2.52 9.16 9.92
C ASN A 212 3.54 10.15 9.31
N ARG A 213 3.34 11.48 9.38
CA ARG A 213 4.26 12.45 8.74
C ARG A 213 5.24 13.15 9.72
N TYR A 214 6.53 13.21 9.39
CA TYR A 214 7.57 13.98 10.10
C TYR A 214 8.14 15.10 9.20
N GLN A 215 8.52 16.24 9.81
CA GLN A 215 9.23 17.34 9.13
C GLN A 215 10.71 17.28 9.44
N ILE A 216 11.48 16.96 8.42
CA ILE A 216 12.91 16.75 8.57
C ILE A 216 13.59 17.50 7.45
N ASN A 217 14.32 18.58 7.78
CA ASN A 217 15.11 19.36 6.84
C ASN A 217 14.35 19.85 5.59
N GLY A 218 13.05 20.12 5.75
CA GLY A 218 12.17 20.55 4.69
C GLY A 218 11.48 19.44 3.89
N TYR A 219 11.65 18.16 4.25
CA TYR A 219 10.93 17.02 3.65
C TYR A 219 9.72 16.59 4.45
N ASP A 220 8.82 15.92 3.73
CA ASP A 220 7.70 15.18 4.25
C ASP A 220 8.02 13.69 4.35
N VAL A 221 8.09 13.15 5.55
CA VAL A 221 8.49 11.75 5.79
C VAL A 221 7.33 10.93 6.38
N MET A 222 6.87 9.83 5.77
CA MET A 222 5.60 9.13 6.01
C MET A 222 5.78 7.70 6.59
N VAL A 223 5.34 7.38 7.81
CA VAL A 223 5.62 6.10 8.51
C VAL A 223 4.37 5.31 8.90
N LEU A 224 4.20 4.02 8.61
CA LEU A 224 3.07 3.25 9.17
C LEU A 224 2.83 3.55 10.67
N LYS A 225 1.60 3.80 11.08
CA LYS A 225 1.29 4.28 12.43
C LYS A 225 1.48 3.21 13.48
N THR A 226 1.18 1.97 13.09
CA THR A 226 1.48 0.77 13.88
C THR A 226 2.97 0.67 14.22
N HIS A 227 3.82 1.52 13.63
CA HIS A 227 5.26 1.53 13.74
C HIS A 227 5.87 2.71 14.54
N GLU A 228 5.12 3.74 14.96
CA GLU A 228 5.69 4.97 15.55
C GLU A 228 6.51 4.80 16.83
N ASN A 229 5.97 4.06 17.81
CA ASN A 229 6.63 3.82 19.10
C ASN A 229 7.64 2.67 19.04
N ASN A 230 7.88 2.14 17.85
CA ASN A 230 8.90 1.13 17.71
C ASN A 230 10.27 1.79 17.96
N PRO A 231 11.11 1.23 18.84
CA PRO A 231 12.45 1.76 19.09
C PRO A 231 13.24 2.04 17.81
N LEU A 232 13.02 1.26 16.75
CA LEU A 232 13.62 1.44 15.45
C LEU A 232 13.25 2.79 14.80
N THR A 233 12.00 3.22 14.92
CA THR A 233 11.52 4.51 14.40
C THR A 233 12.19 5.68 15.13
N ALA A 234 12.41 5.56 16.45
CA ALA A 234 13.09 6.57 17.26
C ALA A 234 14.58 6.73 16.88
N GLU A 235 15.21 5.68 16.34
CA GLU A 235 16.57 5.75 15.79
C GLU A 235 16.58 6.27 14.35
N ALA A 236 15.66 5.81 13.51
CA ALA A 236 15.67 6.07 12.07
C ALA A 236 15.41 7.54 11.72
N LEU A 237 14.59 8.25 12.51
CA LEU A 237 14.23 9.64 12.21
C LEU A 237 15.40 10.63 12.43
N PRO A 238 16.11 10.65 13.59
CA PRO A 238 17.33 11.45 13.72
C PRO A 238 18.42 11.04 12.72
N PHE A 239 18.49 9.75 12.38
CA PHE A 239 19.43 9.25 11.38
C PHE A 239 19.13 9.84 9.99
N LEU A 240 17.88 9.78 9.53
CA LEU A 240 17.43 10.43 8.30
C LEU A 240 17.69 11.95 8.34
N GLN A 241 17.48 12.60 9.49
CA GLN A 241 17.78 14.03 9.65
C GLN A 241 19.25 14.33 9.37
N SER A 242 20.16 13.55 9.95
CA SER A 242 21.59 13.75 9.70
C SER A 242 21.95 13.57 8.22
N LYS A 243 21.33 12.60 7.53
CA LYS A 243 21.53 12.35 6.09
C LYS A 243 21.03 13.52 5.23
N LEU A 244 19.87 14.08 5.57
CA LEU A 244 19.30 15.22 4.85
C LEU A 244 20.08 16.53 5.12
N GLU A 245 20.63 16.71 6.33
CA GLU A 245 21.55 17.82 6.67
C GLU A 245 22.86 17.74 5.87
N GLU A 246 23.36 16.53 5.67
CA GLU A 246 24.51 16.25 4.81
C GLU A 246 24.21 16.61 3.35
N ILE A 247 23.09 16.13 2.79
CA ILE A 247 22.67 16.46 1.42
C ILE A 247 22.52 17.97 1.22
N ASN A 248 21.91 18.69 2.17
CA ASN A 248 21.73 20.15 2.10
C ASN A 248 23.05 20.94 2.11
N ARG A 249 24.14 20.36 2.63
CA ARG A 249 25.48 21.00 2.59
C ARG A 249 26.21 20.72 1.28
N LEU A 250 25.96 19.57 0.66
CA LEU A 250 26.69 19.09 -0.51
C LEU A 250 26.06 19.54 -1.83
N VAL A 251 24.72 19.51 -1.91
CA VAL A 251 23.98 19.74 -3.16
C VAL A 251 23.53 21.21 -3.25
N PRO A 252 23.62 21.85 -4.43
CA PRO A 252 23.17 23.24 -4.60
C PRO A 252 21.70 23.41 -4.21
N ARG A 253 21.41 24.59 -3.65
CA ARG A 253 20.12 24.89 -3.02
C ARG A 253 18.95 24.65 -3.97
N GLU A 254 19.09 24.98 -5.24
CA GLU A 254 18.10 24.83 -6.31
C GLU A 254 17.57 23.38 -6.41
N PHE A 255 18.44 22.39 -6.38
CA PHE A 255 18.05 20.98 -6.46
C PHE A 255 17.48 20.49 -5.14
N THR A 256 18.06 20.88 -4.01
CA THR A 256 17.49 20.51 -2.70
C THR A 256 16.11 21.09 -2.49
N ASP A 257 15.85 22.29 -3.02
CA ASP A 257 14.53 22.92 -3.03
C ASP A 257 13.56 22.18 -3.97
N PHE A 258 14.02 21.56 -5.07
CA PHE A 258 13.22 20.65 -5.90
C PHE A 258 12.89 19.34 -5.19
N PHE A 259 13.87 18.74 -4.53
CA PHE A 259 13.71 17.45 -3.86
C PHE A 259 12.67 17.46 -2.75
N LYS A 260 12.68 18.54 -1.96
CA LYS A 260 11.73 18.78 -0.87
C LYS A 260 10.26 18.83 -1.32
N ARG A 261 9.97 18.80 -2.64
CA ARG A 261 8.61 18.77 -3.21
C ARG A 261 7.94 17.39 -3.16
N ARG A 262 8.67 16.30 -2.91
CA ARG A 262 8.13 14.95 -2.82
C ARG A 262 8.25 14.37 -1.42
N LYS A 263 7.44 13.34 -1.16
CA LYS A 263 7.46 12.64 0.12
C LYS A 263 8.56 11.60 0.14
N ILE A 264 8.98 11.27 1.35
CA ILE A 264 9.69 10.06 1.71
C ILE A 264 8.70 9.20 2.50
N TRP A 265 8.56 7.92 2.22
CA TRP A 265 7.79 6.94 3.02
C TRP A 265 8.77 6.13 3.86
N MET A 266 8.36 5.53 4.97
CA MET A 266 9.26 4.96 5.98
C MET A 266 8.58 3.81 6.72
N GLU A 267 8.97 2.59 6.43
CA GLU A 267 8.37 1.41 7.03
C GLU A 267 9.35 0.67 7.93
N ILE A 268 8.84 0.00 8.96
CA ILE A 268 9.65 -0.90 9.81
C ILE A 268 10.14 -2.12 9.05
N GLY A 269 9.63 -2.35 7.83
CA GLY A 269 9.69 -3.66 7.21
C GLY A 269 8.47 -4.45 7.65
N SER A 270 7.39 -4.39 6.86
CA SER A 270 6.26 -5.30 7.02
C SER A 270 5.94 -5.90 5.66
N GLY A 271 5.54 -7.17 5.65
CA GLY A 271 5.35 -7.88 4.39
C GLY A 271 6.59 -7.81 3.48
N SER A 272 6.45 -7.26 2.27
CA SER A 272 7.47 -7.28 1.21
C SER A 272 8.68 -6.39 1.43
N THR A 273 8.65 -5.50 2.41
CA THR A 273 9.68 -4.48 2.53
C THR A 273 10.85 -4.88 3.44
N ILE A 274 10.84 -6.10 4.00
CA ILE A 274 11.79 -6.58 5.04
C ILE A 274 13.26 -6.64 4.57
N GLY A 275 13.54 -6.96 3.29
CA GLY A 275 14.92 -7.10 2.78
C GLY A 275 15.51 -5.85 2.10
N GLY A 276 14.66 -4.86 1.80
CA GLY A 276 15.07 -3.60 1.18
C GLY A 276 15.54 -2.58 2.20
N ALA A 277 15.84 -1.36 1.74
CA ALA A 277 16.18 -0.24 2.61
C ALA A 277 15.46 1.04 2.15
N ALA A 278 15.75 1.53 0.95
CA ALA A 278 15.07 2.66 0.32
C ALA A 278 14.89 2.45 -1.20
N GLU A 279 13.93 3.14 -1.80
CA GLU A 279 13.60 3.08 -3.23
C GLU A 279 12.81 4.33 -3.69
N TYR A 280 12.73 4.58 -5.00
CA TYR A 280 11.88 5.61 -5.62
C TYR A 280 10.74 4.99 -6.44
N HIS A 281 9.53 5.59 -6.40
CA HIS A 281 8.29 5.04 -7.00
C HIS A 281 7.81 5.80 -8.25
N PRO A 282 8.30 5.53 -9.48
CA PRO A 282 7.96 6.29 -10.68
C PRO A 282 6.64 5.87 -11.35
N ASP A 283 5.77 5.11 -10.68
CA ASP A 283 4.51 4.60 -11.27
C ASP A 283 3.32 4.62 -10.29
N ARG A 284 2.17 5.23 -10.71
CA ARG A 284 0.93 5.41 -9.91
C ARG A 284 -0.03 4.23 -10.05
N GLY A 285 -0.03 3.61 -11.23
CA GLY A 285 -0.72 2.34 -11.46
C GLY A 285 -0.16 1.33 -10.47
N TRP A 286 1.18 1.20 -10.41
CA TRP A 286 1.91 0.30 -9.49
C TRP A 286 1.50 0.38 -8.01
N LEU A 287 0.78 1.42 -7.65
CA LEU A 287 0.46 1.79 -6.32
C LEU A 287 -1.03 1.63 -6.04
N ILE A 288 -1.90 2.05 -6.95
CA ILE A 288 -3.30 1.57 -6.98
C ILE A 288 -3.30 0.03 -7.07
N ASP A 289 -2.25 -0.57 -7.58
CA ASP A 289 -2.19 -1.99 -7.87
C ASP A 289 -1.42 -2.82 -6.82
N ASN A 290 -1.06 -2.32 -5.61
CA ASN A 290 -0.24 -3.16 -4.69
C ASN A 290 -0.63 -3.41 -3.21
N GLY A 291 -1.89 -3.45 -2.85
CA GLY A 291 -2.40 -3.36 -1.47
C GLY A 291 -1.83 -2.13 -0.76
N ARG A 292 -1.35 -1.24 -1.61
CA ARG A 292 -0.39 -0.21 -1.39
C ARG A 292 -0.96 0.87 -2.22
N LEU A 293 -0.06 1.78 -2.55
CA LEU A 293 -0.44 3.09 -2.33
C LEU A 293 -0.41 4.02 -3.44
N PRO A 294 -1.54 4.20 -4.20
CA PRO A 294 -1.59 5.01 -5.42
C PRO A 294 -0.66 6.23 -5.36
N GLU A 295 -0.52 6.85 -4.20
CA GLU A 295 0.15 8.11 -3.94
C GLU A 295 1.53 8.04 -3.27
N LYS A 296 2.13 6.85 -3.14
CA LYS A 296 3.58 6.71 -3.12
C LYS A 296 4.19 7.10 -4.48
N TYR A 297 3.36 7.40 -5.48
CA TYR A 297 3.80 7.72 -6.83
C TYR A 297 4.62 8.99 -6.83
N ASN A 298 5.72 8.93 -7.58
CA ASN A 298 6.79 9.89 -7.66
C ASN A 298 7.36 10.29 -6.30
N CYS A 299 7.46 9.37 -5.34
CA CYS A 299 8.04 9.59 -4.01
C CYS A 299 9.13 8.56 -3.71
N ILE A 300 9.95 8.84 -2.69
CA ILE A 300 10.91 7.88 -2.14
C ILE A 300 10.21 7.07 -1.05
N GLU A 301 10.52 5.80 -0.88
CA GLU A 301 10.14 4.98 0.27
C GLU A 301 11.38 4.34 0.88
N ILE A 302 11.68 4.69 2.13
CA ILE A 302 12.51 3.88 3.02
C ILE A 302 11.66 2.68 3.46
N SER A 303 11.76 1.60 2.71
CA SER A 303 10.94 0.41 2.88
C SER A 303 11.30 -0.38 4.16
N ASN A 304 12.50 -0.19 4.70
CA ASN A 304 12.93 -0.76 5.99
C ASN A 304 13.91 0.16 6.72
N MET A 305 13.46 0.67 7.86
CA MET A 305 14.25 1.53 8.74
C MET A 305 15.53 0.89 9.29
N GLU A 306 15.53 -0.40 9.62
CA GLU A 306 16.67 -1.09 10.22
C GLU A 306 17.82 -1.24 9.22
N ASN A 307 17.50 -1.70 8.01
CA ASN A 307 18.48 -1.83 6.94
C ASN A 307 19.00 -0.46 6.50
N PHE A 308 18.11 0.53 6.38
CA PHE A 308 18.49 1.90 6.07
C PHE A 308 19.58 2.41 7.02
N ILE A 309 19.41 2.26 8.33
CA ILE A 309 20.41 2.66 9.32
C ILE A 309 21.70 1.84 9.16
N LYS A 310 21.57 0.50 9.12
CA LYS A 310 22.70 -0.42 9.14
C LYS A 310 23.61 -0.23 7.93
N TRP A 311 23.05 -0.13 6.73
CA TRP A 311 23.82 -0.07 5.48
C TRP A 311 24.45 1.30 5.30
N CYS A 312 23.73 2.38 5.62
CA CYS A 312 24.31 3.72 5.58
C CYS A 312 25.50 3.88 6.54
N LYS A 313 25.49 3.19 7.68
CA LYS A 313 26.63 3.18 8.63
C LYS A 313 27.79 2.30 8.16
N ALA A 314 27.51 1.23 7.42
CA ALA A 314 28.51 0.26 7.00
C ALA A 314 29.26 0.74 5.75
N ASN A 315 28.53 1.10 4.70
CA ASN A 315 29.14 1.37 3.39
C ASN A 315 28.36 2.30 2.45
N GLN A 316 27.04 2.53 2.63
CA GLN A 316 26.21 3.30 1.69
C GLN A 316 25.75 4.67 2.23
N PRO A 317 26.67 5.61 2.51
CA PRO A 317 26.35 6.83 3.25
C PRO A 317 25.42 7.80 2.52
N MET A 318 25.32 7.70 1.18
CA MET A 318 24.56 8.60 0.31
C MET A 318 23.28 7.98 -0.27
N MET A 319 22.77 6.89 0.32
CA MET A 319 21.56 6.18 -0.13
C MET A 319 20.34 7.09 -0.41
N ILE A 320 20.08 8.12 0.40
CA ILE A 320 18.95 9.03 0.12
C ILE A 320 19.24 9.95 -1.07
N LEU A 321 20.50 10.34 -1.29
CA LEU A 321 20.88 11.14 -2.45
C LEU A 321 20.74 10.32 -3.74
N HIS A 322 21.04 9.04 -3.69
CA HIS A 322 20.79 8.08 -4.77
C HIS A 322 19.35 8.15 -5.26
N GLU A 323 18.38 7.93 -4.36
CA GLU A 323 16.96 7.93 -4.70
C GLU A 323 16.46 9.30 -5.19
N LEU A 324 17.05 10.38 -4.66
CA LEU A 324 16.76 11.74 -5.12
C LEU A 324 17.30 12.02 -6.52
N ALA A 325 18.43 11.41 -6.90
CA ALA A 325 18.98 11.51 -8.25
C ALA A 325 18.03 10.87 -9.28
N HIS A 326 17.50 9.67 -9.00
CA HIS A 326 16.45 9.06 -9.82
C HIS A 326 15.24 9.98 -9.99
N MET A 327 14.77 10.56 -8.88
CA MET A 327 13.63 11.45 -8.91
C MET A 327 13.88 12.69 -9.79
N TYR A 328 15.06 13.29 -9.73
CA TYR A 328 15.40 14.44 -10.58
C TYR A 328 15.52 14.07 -12.05
N GLN A 329 16.25 12.98 -12.35
CA GLN A 329 16.40 12.47 -13.70
C GLN A 329 15.03 12.24 -14.37
N LEU A 330 14.09 11.62 -13.67
CA LEU A 330 12.81 11.21 -14.26
C LEU A 330 11.76 12.32 -14.32
N ASN A 331 11.83 13.34 -13.45
CA ASN A 331 10.77 14.35 -13.34
C ASN A 331 11.15 15.75 -13.83
N ALA A 332 12.43 16.13 -13.76
CA ALA A 332 12.88 17.48 -14.07
C ALA A 332 13.87 17.53 -15.23
N TYR A 333 14.73 16.53 -15.37
CA TYR A 333 15.73 16.51 -16.42
C TYR A 333 15.17 15.92 -17.73
N LYS A 334 14.61 16.79 -18.58
CA LYS A 334 13.94 16.41 -19.83
C LYS A 334 14.88 15.97 -20.96
N ASP A 335 16.19 16.20 -20.83
CA ASP A 335 17.20 15.96 -21.88
C ASP A 335 18.10 14.75 -21.59
N GLY A 336 17.48 13.57 -21.48
CA GLY A 336 18.16 12.33 -21.07
C GLY A 336 19.33 11.89 -21.97
N ILE A 337 19.48 12.45 -23.17
CA ILE A 337 20.49 12.02 -24.16
C ILE A 337 21.92 12.15 -23.64
N LEU A 338 22.19 13.16 -22.80
CA LEU A 338 23.53 13.37 -22.25
C LEU A 338 23.90 12.29 -21.24
N ILE A 339 22.94 11.86 -20.41
CA ILE A 339 23.12 10.76 -19.46
C ILE A 339 23.37 9.46 -20.24
N THR A 340 22.54 9.18 -21.25
CA THR A 340 22.70 7.99 -22.11
C THR A 340 24.07 7.98 -22.78
N SER A 341 24.50 9.10 -23.36
CA SER A 341 25.79 9.16 -24.07
C SER A 341 26.99 8.91 -23.15
N ALA A 342 26.97 9.46 -21.93
CA ALA A 342 28.04 9.25 -20.96
C ALA A 342 28.08 7.80 -20.45
N PHE A 343 26.90 7.24 -20.15
CA PHE A 343 26.78 5.84 -19.75
C PHE A 343 27.32 4.88 -20.81
N GLU A 344 26.95 5.08 -22.08
CA GLU A 344 27.45 4.26 -23.20
C GLU A 344 28.97 4.32 -23.33
N GLN A 345 29.56 5.49 -23.10
CA GLN A 345 31.00 5.62 -23.14
C GLN A 345 31.67 4.84 -22.00
N ALA A 346 31.18 5.00 -20.76
CA ALA A 346 31.71 4.30 -19.59
C ALA A 346 31.61 2.77 -19.73
N GLN A 347 30.50 2.30 -20.32
CA GLN A 347 30.30 0.89 -20.62
C GLN A 347 31.27 0.39 -21.69
N ASN A 348 31.41 1.12 -22.82
CA ASN A 348 32.30 0.75 -23.91
C ASN A 348 33.79 0.79 -23.51
N SER A 349 34.14 1.57 -22.49
CA SER A 349 35.50 1.63 -21.96
C SER A 349 35.79 0.57 -20.90
N HIS A 350 34.80 -0.20 -20.45
CA HIS A 350 34.95 -1.26 -19.44
C HIS A 350 35.56 -0.78 -18.10
N ILE A 351 35.53 0.52 -17.83
CA ILE A 351 36.24 1.10 -16.68
C ILE A 351 35.65 0.59 -15.35
N TYR A 352 34.35 0.31 -15.33
CA TYR A 352 33.61 -0.15 -14.15
C TYR A 352 33.50 -1.69 -14.00
N ASP A 353 34.13 -2.49 -14.86
CA ASP A 353 33.96 -3.96 -14.87
C ASP A 353 34.60 -4.66 -13.66
N LEU A 354 35.64 -4.06 -13.07
CA LEU A 354 36.32 -4.60 -11.91
C LEU A 354 36.90 -3.48 -11.05
N VAL A 355 36.08 -2.95 -10.17
CA VAL A 355 36.43 -1.84 -9.27
C VAL A 355 36.46 -2.29 -7.82
N ASP A 356 37.07 -1.48 -6.96
CA ASP A 356 36.97 -1.70 -5.51
C ASP A 356 35.54 -1.44 -5.05
N TYR A 357 35.01 -2.34 -4.24
CA TYR A 357 33.72 -2.23 -3.56
C TYR A 357 33.95 -2.34 -2.06
N ASN A 358 33.49 -1.33 -1.32
CA ASN A 358 33.48 -1.36 0.12
C ASN A 358 32.23 -2.09 0.62
N THR A 359 32.43 -3.29 1.14
CA THR A 359 31.34 -4.10 1.75
C THR A 359 30.93 -3.60 3.15
N GLY A 360 31.65 -2.61 3.69
CA GLY A 360 31.56 -2.15 5.07
C GLY A 360 32.42 -2.94 6.05
N ASN A 361 32.92 -4.12 5.65
CA ASN A 361 33.86 -4.92 6.43
C ASN A 361 35.23 -5.02 5.75
N GLU A 362 35.24 -5.12 4.42
CA GLU A 362 36.42 -5.28 3.59
C GLU A 362 36.22 -4.66 2.21
N ILE A 363 37.33 -4.43 1.51
CA ILE A 363 37.34 -4.04 0.10
C ILE A 363 37.47 -5.29 -0.76
N VAL A 364 36.50 -5.51 -1.65
CA VAL A 364 36.53 -6.59 -2.64
C VAL A 364 36.55 -6.01 -4.06
N LYS A 365 36.94 -6.81 -5.04
CA LYS A 365 36.86 -6.43 -6.46
C LYS A 365 35.60 -6.99 -7.08
N GLN A 366 34.77 -6.14 -7.66
CA GLN A 366 33.62 -6.56 -8.45
C GLN A 366 33.19 -5.47 -9.43
N LYS A 367 32.25 -5.82 -10.31
CA LYS A 367 31.62 -4.86 -11.23
C LYS A 367 30.84 -3.82 -10.43
N ALA A 368 30.92 -2.56 -10.85
CA ALA A 368 30.19 -1.47 -10.20
C ALA A 368 28.68 -1.53 -10.47
N TYR A 369 27.88 -1.18 -9.46
CA TYR A 369 26.42 -1.08 -9.57
C TYR A 369 25.98 -0.02 -10.60
N ALA A 370 26.80 1.02 -10.78
CA ALA A 370 26.64 2.02 -11.84
C ALA A 370 26.45 1.43 -13.25
N MET A 371 26.90 0.20 -13.51
CA MET A 371 26.79 -0.44 -14.83
C MET A 371 25.49 -1.23 -15.04
N ASP A 372 24.54 -1.10 -14.12
CA ASP A 372 23.26 -1.81 -14.21
C ASP A 372 22.31 -1.12 -15.21
N ASN A 373 22.20 0.21 -15.21
CA ASN A 373 21.53 0.97 -16.28
C ASN A 373 21.90 2.46 -16.23
N GLU A 374 21.42 3.27 -17.19
CA GLU A 374 21.75 4.70 -17.24
C GLU A 374 21.23 5.51 -16.04
N LYS A 375 20.21 5.01 -15.33
CA LYS A 375 19.66 5.63 -14.10
C LYS A 375 20.55 5.30 -12.90
N GLU A 376 20.99 4.05 -12.75
CA GLU A 376 21.97 3.68 -11.71
C GLU A 376 23.31 4.36 -11.95
N TYR A 377 23.79 4.40 -13.20
CA TYR A 377 24.99 5.15 -13.56
C TYR A 377 24.90 6.59 -13.10
N PHE A 378 23.77 7.25 -13.39
CA PHE A 378 23.53 8.63 -12.98
C PHE A 378 23.50 8.79 -11.46
N SER A 379 22.80 7.92 -10.73
CA SER A 379 22.69 7.97 -9.26
C SER A 379 24.03 7.68 -8.57
N GLU A 380 24.75 6.64 -8.97
CA GLU A 380 26.03 6.21 -8.38
C GLU A 380 27.12 7.26 -8.56
N ILE A 381 27.27 7.81 -9.77
CA ILE A 381 28.27 8.87 -9.98
C ILE A 381 27.83 10.20 -9.35
N THR A 382 26.52 10.40 -9.08
CA THR A 382 26.03 11.51 -8.25
C THR A 382 26.49 11.35 -6.81
N GLU A 383 26.48 10.14 -6.25
CA GLU A 383 27.04 9.86 -4.91
C GLU A 383 28.53 10.19 -4.85
N ALA A 384 29.32 9.68 -5.81
CA ALA A 384 30.75 9.96 -5.87
C ALA A 384 31.04 11.46 -6.06
N TYR A 385 30.22 12.16 -6.85
CA TYR A 385 30.42 13.58 -7.15
C TYR A 385 30.17 14.50 -5.95
N PHE A 386 29.12 14.25 -5.17
CA PHE A 386 28.78 15.08 -4.00
C PHE A 386 29.35 14.57 -2.69
N GLY A 387 29.46 13.26 -2.51
CA GLY A 387 29.73 12.61 -1.23
C GLY A 387 30.69 11.44 -1.36
N GLU A 388 30.23 10.27 -0.91
CA GLU A 388 30.99 9.02 -0.95
C GLU A 388 30.12 7.90 -1.52
N ASN A 389 30.64 7.23 -2.54
CA ASN A 389 30.06 6.01 -3.11
C ASN A 389 30.66 4.76 -2.43
N ASP A 390 29.95 3.63 -2.48
CA ASP A 390 30.45 2.34 -1.99
C ASP A 390 31.27 1.57 -3.05
N TYR A 391 31.12 1.92 -4.33
CA TYR A 391 31.99 1.48 -5.43
C TYR A 391 32.99 2.57 -5.87
N TYR A 392 34.21 2.15 -6.23
CA TYR A 392 35.18 3.07 -6.80
C TYR A 392 34.71 3.57 -8.18
N PRO A 393 34.77 4.88 -8.47
CA PRO A 393 35.41 5.93 -7.69
C PRO A 393 34.56 6.35 -6.48
N PHE A 394 35.15 6.34 -5.29
CA PHE A 394 34.43 6.62 -4.05
C PHE A 394 34.12 8.11 -3.92
N ARG A 395 34.95 9.02 -4.46
CA ARG A 395 34.85 10.47 -4.24
C ARG A 395 35.13 11.30 -5.49
N LYS A 396 34.72 12.57 -5.48
CA LYS A 396 34.78 13.52 -6.61
C LYS A 396 36.13 13.58 -7.32
N GLU A 397 37.24 13.63 -6.58
CA GLU A 397 38.58 13.68 -7.18
C GLU A 397 38.96 12.39 -7.92
N GLN A 398 38.49 11.25 -7.42
CA GLN A 398 38.66 9.97 -8.10
C GLN A 398 37.76 9.93 -9.34
N LEU A 399 36.49 10.35 -9.23
CA LEU A 399 35.56 10.43 -10.37
C LEU A 399 36.16 11.27 -11.50
N LYS A 400 36.72 12.45 -11.19
CA LYS A 400 37.34 13.35 -12.16
C LYS A 400 38.46 12.72 -12.98
N THR A 401 39.20 11.79 -12.40
CA THR A 401 40.34 11.13 -13.06
C THR A 401 39.95 9.81 -13.70
N PHE A 402 39.07 9.05 -13.06
CA PHE A 402 38.63 7.73 -13.47
C PHE A 402 37.57 7.77 -14.57
N ASP A 403 36.55 8.62 -14.42
CA ASP A 403 35.50 8.87 -15.40
C ASP A 403 35.36 10.39 -15.64
N PRO A 404 36.28 10.99 -16.42
CA PRO A 404 36.27 12.42 -16.70
C PRO A 404 35.02 12.88 -17.47
N VAL A 405 34.31 11.98 -18.17
CA VAL A 405 33.08 12.33 -18.90
C VAL A 405 31.87 12.29 -17.97
N GLY A 406 31.75 11.28 -17.12
CA GLY A 406 30.78 11.26 -16.03
C GLY A 406 30.96 12.46 -15.10
N TYR A 407 32.20 12.84 -14.79
CA TYR A 407 32.49 14.06 -14.03
C TYR A 407 31.96 15.33 -14.73
N GLN A 408 32.20 15.49 -16.03
CA GLN A 408 31.72 16.65 -16.79
C GLN A 408 30.19 16.68 -16.90
N LEU A 409 29.56 15.50 -17.03
CA LEU A 409 28.11 15.36 -16.98
C LEU A 409 27.56 15.88 -15.65
N MET A 410 28.16 15.49 -14.53
CA MET A 410 27.74 15.97 -13.20
C MET A 410 27.93 17.48 -13.04
N GLU A 411 29.07 18.03 -13.47
CA GLU A 411 29.32 19.48 -13.47
C GLU A 411 28.28 20.25 -14.31
N TYR A 412 27.80 19.67 -15.40
CA TYR A 412 26.78 20.29 -16.25
C TYR A 412 25.38 20.17 -15.64
N ILE A 413 24.92 18.96 -15.33
CA ILE A 413 23.55 18.70 -14.87
C ILE A 413 23.29 19.36 -13.52
N TRP A 414 24.24 19.27 -12.60
CA TRP A 414 24.10 19.84 -11.26
C TRP A 414 24.52 21.31 -11.16
N ASN A 415 24.76 21.99 -12.29
CA ASN A 415 24.97 23.43 -12.28
C ASN A 415 23.64 24.17 -12.12
N PRO A 416 23.50 25.05 -11.11
CA PRO A 416 22.29 25.86 -10.93
C PRO A 416 21.84 26.65 -12.17
N ILE A 417 22.78 27.06 -13.04
CA ILE A 417 22.48 27.79 -14.28
C ILE A 417 21.67 26.93 -15.27
N HIS A 418 21.81 25.60 -15.20
CA HIS A 418 21.14 24.65 -16.08
C HIS A 418 19.86 24.07 -15.48
N PHE A 419 19.53 24.40 -14.24
CA PHE A 419 18.28 24.02 -13.62
C PHE A 419 17.09 24.66 -14.36
N LYS A 420 16.21 23.83 -14.92
CA LYS A 420 14.99 24.25 -15.62
C LYS A 420 13.80 23.50 -15.01
N GLU A 421 12.84 24.23 -14.47
CA GLU A 421 11.56 23.68 -13.99
C GLU A 421 10.60 23.34 -15.14
#